data_AF-S6BG65-F1
#
_entry.id   AF-S6BG65-F1
#
_cell.length_a   1.000
_cell.length_b   1.000
_cell.length_c   1.000
_cell.angle_alpha   90.00
_cell.angle_beta   90.00
_cell.angle_gamma   90.00
#
_symmetry.space_group_name_H-M   'P 1'
#
loop_
_entity.id
_entity.type
_entity.pdbx_description
1 polymer ?
#
loop_
_entity_poly.entity_id
_entity_poly.type
_entity_poly.pdbx_seq_one_letter_code
_entity_poly.pdbx_strand_id
1 'polypeptide(L)'
;MSDIPDITDTERWIVETTLKERYGDPPPKLEFADAEIRLSPADRELSLCPVFFWEDSEGCHFVIFKTGENRYRCQFFYRGYQQYGTGVHEYDDLTECAVSLLQAQADHAARERGDLDT
;
A
#
# COMPACT_ATOMS: atom_id res chain seq x y z
N MET A 1 15.43 7.02 17.46
CA MET A 1 14.13 6.35 17.38
C MET A 1 13.15 7.36 16.85
N SER A 2 12.90 7.33 15.54
CA SER A 2 11.81 8.11 14.96
C SER A 2 10.54 7.38 15.38
N ASP A 3 9.81 7.94 16.34
CA ASP A 3 8.52 7.41 16.79
C ASP A 3 7.52 7.67 15.65
N ILE A 4 7.29 6.65 14.83
CA ILE A 4 6.31 6.72 13.75
C ILE A 4 4.93 6.66 14.41
N PRO A 5 4.06 7.65 14.19
CA PRO A 5 2.76 7.65 14.83
C PRO A 5 1.89 6.52 14.30
N ASP A 6 1.08 5.94 15.19
CA ASP A 6 0.12 4.89 14.85
C ASP A 6 -0.93 5.37 13.82
N ILE A 7 -1.65 4.42 13.21
CA ILE A 7 -2.70 4.75 12.25
C ILE A 7 -3.90 5.38 12.97
N THR A 8 -4.28 6.56 12.53
CA THR A 8 -5.46 7.27 13.05
C THR A 8 -6.74 6.73 12.43
N ASP A 9 -7.87 6.93 13.12
CA ASP A 9 -9.20 6.59 12.57
C ASP A 9 -9.50 7.32 11.25
N THR A 10 -8.97 8.53 11.07
CA THR A 10 -9.11 9.28 9.81
C THR A 10 -8.38 8.59 8.67
N GLU A 11 -7.13 8.15 8.89
CA GLU A 11 -6.35 7.43 7.89
C GLU A 11 -7.01 6.08 7.54
N ARG A 12 -7.49 5.34 8.55
CA ARG A 12 -8.31 4.13 8.33
C ARG A 12 -9.50 4.42 7.44
N TRP A 13 -10.30 5.44 7.78
CA TRP A 13 -11.52 5.77 7.03
C TRP A 13 -11.24 6.15 5.57
N ILE A 14 -10.13 6.85 5.31
CA ILE A 14 -9.69 7.18 3.94
C ILE A 14 -9.47 5.90 3.14
N VAL A 15 -8.66 4.96 3.64
CA VAL A 15 -8.36 3.71 2.93
C VAL A 15 -9.62 2.87 2.74
N GLU A 16 -10.46 2.71 3.76
CA GLU A 16 -11.73 1.98 3.63
C GLU A 16 -12.66 2.58 2.58
N THR A 17 -12.75 3.90 2.53
CA THR A 17 -13.58 4.61 1.54
C THR A 17 -13.04 4.40 0.14
N THR A 18 -11.72 4.54 -0.07
CA THR A 18 -11.08 4.28 -1.36
C THR A 18 -11.31 2.84 -1.84
N LEU A 19 -11.20 1.86 -0.93
CA LEU A 19 -11.47 0.45 -1.26
C LEU A 19 -12.93 0.21 -1.63
N LYS A 20 -13.87 0.84 -0.92
CA LYS A 20 -15.30 0.76 -1.24
C LYS A 20 -15.62 1.38 -2.60
N GLU A 21 -15.02 2.50 -2.94
CA GLU A 21 -15.19 3.12 -4.26
C GLU A 21 -14.63 2.24 -5.39
N ARG A 22 -13.49 1.58 -5.16
CA ARG A 22 -12.85 0.71 -6.15
C ARG A 22 -13.55 -0.63 -6.35
N TYR A 23 -13.90 -1.32 -5.27
CA TYR A 23 -14.37 -2.71 -5.27
C TYR A 23 -15.88 -2.85 -5.06
N GLY A 24 -16.57 -1.78 -4.65
CA GLY A 24 -17.99 -1.82 -4.33
C GLY A 24 -18.28 -2.38 -2.94
N ASP A 25 -19.44 -3.00 -2.78
CA ASP A 25 -19.92 -3.52 -1.49
C ASP A 25 -20.17 -5.04 -1.58
N PRO A 26 -19.52 -5.86 -0.73
CA PRO A 26 -18.56 -5.49 0.32
C PRO A 26 -17.14 -5.22 -0.23
N PRO A 27 -16.40 -4.22 0.31
CA PRO A 27 -14.98 -4.04 0.01
C PRO A 27 -14.12 -5.16 0.61
N PRO A 28 -12.87 -5.34 0.14
CA PRO A 28 -11.92 -6.25 0.77
C PRO A 28 -11.67 -5.87 2.23
N LYS A 29 -11.38 -6.87 3.06
CA LYS A 29 -11.16 -6.68 4.49
C LYS A 29 -9.84 -5.96 4.71
N LEU A 30 -9.92 -4.73 5.24
CA LEU A 30 -8.75 -3.96 5.67
C LEU A 30 -8.24 -4.47 7.01
N GLU A 31 -6.96 -4.84 7.04
CA GLU A 31 -6.24 -5.31 8.22
C GLU A 31 -5.09 -4.35 8.56
N PHE A 32 -4.71 -4.36 9.84
CA PHE A 32 -3.70 -3.48 10.41
C PHE A 32 -2.63 -4.35 11.04
N ALA A 33 -1.38 -4.07 10.71
CA ALA A 33 -0.22 -4.79 11.21
C ALA A 33 0.95 -3.84 11.44
N ASP A 34 1.98 -4.31 12.12
CA ASP A 34 3.26 -3.64 12.24
C ASP A 34 4.29 -4.34 11.37
N ALA A 35 5.12 -3.58 10.66
CA ALA A 35 6.23 -4.10 9.90
C ALA A 35 7.54 -3.42 10.30
N GLU A 36 8.61 -4.21 10.37
CA GLU A 36 9.97 -3.72 10.56
C GLU A 36 10.62 -3.52 9.19
N ILE A 37 10.71 -2.27 8.73
CA ILE A 37 11.28 -1.94 7.44
C ILE A 37 12.50 -1.04 7.57
N ARG A 38 13.42 -1.15 6.60
CA ARG A 38 14.54 -0.23 6.46
C ARG A 38 14.10 0.98 5.64
N LEU A 39 13.89 2.13 6.29
CA LEU A 39 13.43 3.36 5.63
C LEU A 39 14.48 3.98 4.70
N SER A 40 15.76 3.87 5.05
CA SER A 40 16.88 4.39 4.26
C SER A 40 17.99 3.34 4.14
N PRO A 41 18.65 3.21 2.98
CA PRO A 41 19.74 2.25 2.80
C PRO A 41 20.95 2.53 3.69
N ALA A 42 21.13 3.78 4.13
CA ALA A 42 22.15 4.19 5.10
C ALA A 42 21.76 3.88 6.55
N ASP A 43 20.51 3.52 6.81
CA ASP A 43 20.02 3.26 8.15
C ASP A 43 20.49 1.89 8.65
N ARG A 44 21.01 1.87 9.87
CA ARG A 44 21.51 0.65 10.52
C ARG A 44 20.40 -0.09 11.27
N GLU A 45 19.30 0.59 11.56
CA GLU A 45 18.21 0.07 12.38
C GLU A 45 16.95 -0.08 11.53
N LEU A 46 16.15 -1.11 11.83
CA LEU A 46 14.81 -1.25 11.25
C LEU A 46 13.87 -0.31 12.00
N SER A 47 13.00 0.37 11.26
CA SER A 47 11.92 1.16 11.86
C SER A 47 10.66 0.32 11.89
N LEU A 48 10.05 0.23 13.07
CA LEU A 48 8.73 -0.37 13.24
C LEU A 48 7.69 0.66 12.80
N CYS A 49 6.93 0.33 11.76
CA CYS A 49 5.90 1.19 11.22
C CYS A 49 4.57 0.46 11.15
N PRO A 50 3.46 1.16 11.37
CA PRO A 50 2.14 0.60 11.19
C PRO A 50 1.82 0.50 9.69
N VAL A 51 1.03 -0.51 9.36
CA VAL A 51 0.80 -0.97 7.99
C VAL A 51 -0.68 -1.26 7.78
N PHE A 52 -1.19 -0.77 6.65
CA PHE A 52 -2.46 -1.20 6.09
C PHE A 52 -2.21 -2.41 5.18
N PHE A 53 -2.98 -3.47 5.37
CA PHE A 53 -2.91 -4.68 4.57
C PHE A 53 -4.30 -5.10 4.11
N TRP A 54 -4.44 -5.50 2.85
CA TRP A 54 -5.65 -6.17 2.38
C TRP A 54 -5.31 -7.09 1.19
N GLU A 55 -6.19 -8.03 0.94
CA GLU A 55 -6.13 -8.95 -0.20
C GLU A 55 -7.36 -8.73 -1.08
N ASP A 56 -7.17 -8.66 -2.40
CA ASP A 56 -8.28 -8.64 -3.35
C ASP A 56 -8.78 -10.05 -3.69
N SER A 57 -9.86 -10.14 -4.48
CA SER A 57 -10.40 -11.44 -4.89
C SER A 57 -9.54 -12.20 -5.91
N GLU A 58 -8.54 -11.55 -6.50
CA GLU A 58 -7.64 -12.15 -7.50
C GLU A 58 -6.35 -12.71 -6.85
N GLY A 59 -6.21 -12.59 -5.53
CA GLY A 59 -5.05 -13.05 -4.77
C GLY A 59 -3.87 -12.07 -4.80
N CYS A 60 -4.14 -10.80 -5.11
CA CYS A 60 -3.19 -9.71 -4.96
C CYS A 60 -3.24 -9.15 -3.54
N HIS A 61 -2.09 -9.15 -2.89
CA HIS A 61 -1.90 -8.53 -1.59
C HIS A 61 -1.43 -7.10 -1.76
N PHE A 62 -2.02 -6.21 -0.99
CA PHE A 62 -1.69 -4.79 -0.98
C PHE A 62 -1.20 -4.40 0.39
N VAL A 63 -0.20 -3.51 0.39
CA VAL A 63 0.42 -3.00 1.60
C VAL A 63 0.67 -1.49 1.47
N ILE A 64 0.27 -0.72 2.48
CA ILE A 64 0.68 0.67 2.67
C ILE A 64 1.40 0.80 4.02
N PHE A 65 2.66 1.18 3.99
CA PHE A 65 3.49 1.48 5.16
C PHE A 65 3.40 2.95 5.50
N LYS A 66 3.08 3.27 6.76
CA LYS A 66 3.21 4.62 7.28
C LYS A 66 4.63 4.84 7.77
N THR A 67 5.42 5.58 7.04
CA THR A 67 6.86 5.77 7.31
C THR A 67 7.18 6.99 8.16
N GLY A 68 6.18 7.82 8.44
CA GLY A 68 6.25 8.98 9.31
C GLY A 68 4.92 9.71 9.37
N GLU A 69 4.91 10.88 10.01
CA GLU A 69 3.74 11.76 10.00
C GLU A 69 3.46 12.23 8.56
N ASN A 70 2.29 11.88 8.03
CA ASN A 70 1.88 12.12 6.64
C ASN A 70 2.93 11.64 5.62
N ARG A 71 3.51 10.46 5.83
CA ARG A 71 4.44 9.87 4.86
C ARG A 71 4.14 8.40 4.67
N TYR A 72 3.89 8.00 3.43
CA TYR A 72 3.38 6.68 3.10
C TYR A 72 4.19 6.06 1.96
N ARG A 73 4.41 4.75 2.05
CA ARG A 73 4.97 3.95 0.95
C ARG A 73 4.02 2.82 0.66
N CYS A 74 3.80 2.50 -0.62
CA CYS A 74 2.86 1.47 -1.00
C CYS A 74 3.49 0.44 -1.94
N GLN A 75 3.09 -0.80 -1.78
CA GLN A 75 3.56 -1.94 -2.56
C GLN A 75 2.41 -2.96 -2.71
N PHE A 76 2.40 -3.70 -3.80
CA PHE A 76 1.50 -4.84 -4.01
C PHE A 76 2.29 -6.07 -4.45
N PHE A 77 1.78 -7.25 -4.13
CA PHE A 77 2.42 -8.50 -4.50
C PHE A 77 1.42 -9.64 -4.62
N TYR A 78 1.66 -10.56 -5.56
CA TYR A 78 0.85 -11.78 -5.70
C TYR A 78 1.50 -12.97 -4.98
N ARG A 79 2.85 -12.99 -4.94
CA ARG A 79 3.68 -14.05 -4.33
C ARG A 79 4.94 -13.40 -3.79
N GLY A 80 5.66 -14.08 -2.90
CA GLY A 80 6.86 -13.53 -2.25
C GLY A 80 7.96 -13.04 -3.21
N TYR A 81 7.99 -13.49 -4.47
CA TYR A 81 8.95 -13.05 -5.50
C TYR A 81 8.39 -12.01 -6.49
N GLN A 82 7.08 -11.71 -6.46
CA GLN A 82 6.41 -10.77 -7.36
C GLN A 82 5.98 -9.54 -6.57
N GLN A 83 6.95 -8.73 -6.15
CA GLN A 83 6.71 -7.48 -5.46
C GLN A 83 6.81 -6.32 -6.46
N TYR A 84 5.79 -5.47 -6.45
CA TYR A 84 5.67 -4.32 -7.32
C TYR A 84 5.34 -3.09 -6.48
N GLY A 85 5.83 -1.93 -6.92
CA GLY A 85 5.50 -0.64 -6.35
C GLY A 85 4.97 0.29 -7.43
N THR A 86 4.56 1.49 -7.02
CA THR A 86 4.06 2.52 -7.94
C THR A 86 5.18 3.26 -8.67
N GLY A 87 6.45 3.02 -8.31
CA GLY A 87 7.60 3.79 -8.79
C GLY A 87 7.83 5.11 -8.05
N VAL A 88 6.90 5.51 -7.17
CA VAL A 88 7.06 6.65 -6.25
C VAL A 88 7.69 6.14 -4.96
N HIS A 89 8.75 6.82 -4.51
CA HIS A 89 9.50 6.39 -3.34
C HIS A 89 8.72 6.60 -2.03
N GLU A 90 7.98 7.70 -1.94
CA GLU A 90 7.21 8.10 -0.75
C GLU A 90 6.14 9.12 -1.16
N TYR A 91 4.96 9.00 -0.57
CA TYR A 91 3.82 9.90 -0.75
C TYR A 91 3.60 10.70 0.53
N ASP A 92 3.24 11.97 0.41
CA ASP A 92 2.79 12.79 1.54
C ASP A 92 1.27 12.79 1.77
N ASP A 93 0.50 12.28 0.80
CA ASP A 93 -0.94 12.12 0.88
C ASP A 93 -1.36 10.63 0.81
N LEU A 94 -2.21 10.20 1.76
CA LEU A 94 -2.64 8.80 1.85
C LEU A 94 -3.62 8.42 0.73
N THR A 95 -4.47 9.36 0.29
CA THR A 95 -5.44 9.11 -0.78
C THR A 95 -4.72 8.89 -2.09
N GLU A 96 -3.78 9.77 -2.44
CA GLU A 96 -2.93 9.62 -3.61
C GLU A 96 -2.12 8.33 -3.56
N CYS A 97 -1.58 7.98 -2.38
CA CYS A 97 -0.85 6.74 -2.17
C CYS A 97 -1.70 5.50 -2.47
N ALA A 98 -2.93 5.44 -1.91
CA ALA A 98 -3.85 4.33 -2.09
C ALA A 98 -4.37 4.22 -3.53
N VAL A 99 -4.75 5.36 -4.15
CA VAL A 99 -5.25 5.39 -5.53
C VAL A 99 -4.14 4.98 -6.51
N SER A 100 -2.93 5.54 -6.35
CA SER A 100 -1.78 5.20 -7.20
C SER A 100 -1.44 3.72 -7.11
N LEU A 101 -1.54 3.13 -5.91
CA LEU A 101 -1.31 1.70 -5.70
C LEU A 101 -2.31 0.85 -6.47
N LEU A 102 -3.61 1.17 -6.36
CA LEU A 102 -4.67 0.45 -7.05
C LEU A 102 -4.58 0.61 -8.58
N GLN A 103 -4.20 1.78 -9.06
CA GLN A 103 -3.96 2.03 -10.49
C GLN A 103 -2.77 1.23 -11.00
N ALA A 104 -1.63 1.26 -10.29
CA ALA A 104 -0.44 0.51 -10.67
C ALA A 104 -0.69 -1.00 -10.75
N GLN A 105 -1.49 -1.55 -9.84
CA GLN A 105 -1.90 -2.95 -9.91
C GLN A 105 -2.82 -3.23 -11.10
N ALA A 106 -3.79 -2.34 -11.39
CA ALA A 106 -4.66 -2.49 -12.54
C ALA A 106 -3.89 -2.44 -13.87
N ASP A 107 -2.92 -1.51 -13.99
CA ASP A 107 -2.02 -1.41 -15.14
C ASP A 107 -1.15 -2.67 -15.30
N HIS A 108 -0.62 -3.20 -14.18
CA HIS A 108 0.15 -4.45 -14.19
C HIS A 108 -0.71 -5.64 -14.64
N ALA A 109 -1.91 -5.78 -14.08
CA ALA A 109 -2.85 -6.84 -14.46
C ALA A 109 -3.28 -6.74 -15.94
N ALA A 110 -3.48 -5.53 -16.46
CA ALA A 110 -3.79 -5.29 -17.86
C ALA A 110 -2.62 -5.67 -18.79
N ARG A 111 -1.38 -5.35 -18.42
CA ARG A 111 -0.17 -5.76 -19.16
C ARG A 111 0.00 -7.28 -19.17
N GLU A 112 -0.16 -7.94 -18.02
CA GLU A 112 -0.05 -9.41 -17.93
C GLU A 112 -1.12 -10.12 -18.76
N ARG A 113 -2.32 -9.53 -18.88
CA ARG A 113 -3.40 -10.02 -19.75
C ARG A 113 -3.18 -9.72 -21.24
N GLY A 114 -2.19 -8.91 -21.60
CA GLY A 114 -1.92 -8.47 -22.97
C GLY A 114 -2.87 -7.39 -23.50
N ASP A 115 -3.55 -6.66 -22.60
CA ASP A 115 -4.52 -5.59 -22.94
C ASP A 115 -3.82 -4.25 -23.25
N LEU A 116 -2.56 -4.10 -22.82
CA LEU A 116 -1.73 -2.92 -23.06
C LEU A 116 -0.55 -3.30 -23.98
N ASP A 117 -0.67 -2.93 -25.26
CA ASP A 117 0.42 -3.05 -26.24
C ASP A 117 1.52 -2.00 -25.94
N THR A 118 2.77 -2.32 -26.28
CA THR A 118 3.99 -1.64 -25.78
C THR A 118 4.26 -0.32 -26.48
#